data_AF-A0A933Q9V5-F1
#
_entry.id   AF-A0A933Q9V5-F1
#
_cell.length_a   1.000
_cell.length_b   1.000
_cell.length_c   1.000
_cell.angle_alpha   90.00
_cell.angle_beta   90.00
_cell.angle_gamma   90.00
#
_symmetry.space_group_name_H-M   'P 1'
#
loop_
_entity.id
_entity.type
_entity.pdbx_description
1 polymer ?
#
loop_
_entity_poly.entity_id
_entity_poly.type
_entity_poly.pdbx_seq_one_letter_code
_entity_poly.pdbx_strand_id
1 'polypeptide(L)'
;MVRKKKVLQFTKDKFLEEKEEEEKPKEDEQKARSRFLAMISLASELGFSISLPIAGGALLGQFLDNKFSTSPRITLSLIFFGLFIGVTNIYFIMKESEQE
;
A
#
# COMPACT_ATOMS: atom_id res chain seq x y z
N MET A 1 34.33 31.85 46.32
CA MET A 1 34.33 31.82 44.85
C MET A 1 33.83 30.44 44.35
N VAL A 2 32.55 30.06 44.59
CA VAL A 2 32.05 28.68 44.32
C VAL A 2 30.65 28.65 43.68
N ARG A 3 29.88 29.75 43.72
CA ARG A 3 28.47 29.77 43.27
C ARG A 3 28.27 29.71 41.74
N LYS A 4 29.23 30.16 40.91
CA LYS A 4 29.03 30.23 39.44
C LYS A 4 28.97 28.86 38.74
N LYS A 5 29.69 27.84 39.23
CA LYS A 5 29.73 26.52 38.58
C LYS A 5 28.40 25.77 38.63
N LYS A 6 27.63 25.95 39.71
CA LYS A 6 26.36 25.24 39.92
C LYS A 6 25.24 25.73 39.00
N VAL A 7 25.21 27.04 38.75
CA VAL A 7 24.22 27.65 37.85
C VAL A 7 24.47 27.24 36.40
N LEU A 8 25.75 27.15 36.00
CA LEU A 8 26.12 26.72 34.65
C LEU A 8 25.77 25.24 34.37
N GLN A 9 25.90 24.37 35.37
CA GLN A 9 25.51 22.95 35.24
C GLN A 9 23.99 22.83 35.09
N PHE A 10 23.23 23.52 35.94
CA PHE A 10 21.76 23.51 35.86
C PHE A 10 21.22 24.02 34.51
N THR A 11 21.81 25.08 33.95
CA THR A 11 21.43 25.55 32.61
C THR A 11 21.81 24.54 31.53
N LYS A 12 22.95 23.85 31.67
CA LYS A 12 23.39 22.85 30.71
C LYS A 12 22.52 21.59 30.76
N ASP A 13 22.17 21.12 31.95
CA ASP A 13 21.30 19.96 32.14
C ASP A 13 19.90 20.24 31.57
N LYS A 14 19.35 21.43 31.84
CA LYS A 14 18.07 21.86 31.28
C LYS A 14 18.08 22.01 29.75
N PHE A 15 19.20 22.46 29.18
CA PHE A 15 19.39 22.53 27.72
C PHE A 15 19.56 21.15 27.08
N LEU A 16 20.14 20.19 27.80
CA LEU A 16 20.27 18.80 27.33
C LEU A 16 18.93 18.07 27.40
N GLU A 17 18.12 18.34 28.44
CA GLU A 17 16.74 17.85 28.53
C GLU A 17 15.84 18.41 27.42
N GLU A 18 15.85 19.74 27.15
CA GLU A 18 15.09 20.33 26.03
C GLU A 18 15.51 19.75 24.67
N LYS A 19 16.80 19.47 24.49
CA LYS A 19 17.34 18.90 23.25
C LYS A 19 17.02 17.41 23.11
N GLU A 20 16.92 16.67 24.21
CA GLU A 20 16.43 15.28 24.22
C GLU A 20 14.91 15.18 24.04
N GLU A 21 14.15 16.19 24.45
CA GLU A 21 12.69 16.29 24.20
C GLU A 21 12.38 16.65 22.73
N GLU A 22 13.17 17.50 22.08
CA GLU A 22 13.01 17.79 20.64
C GLU A 22 13.40 16.62 19.71
N GLU A 23 14.17 15.64 20.20
CA GLU A 23 14.63 14.47 19.41
C GLU A 23 13.76 13.21 19.56
N LYS A 24 12.74 13.18 20.43
CA LYS A 24 11.82 12.03 20.59
C LYS A 24 10.44 12.26 19.96
N PRO A 25 9.92 11.37 19.09
CA PRO A 25 10.54 10.68 17.98
C PRO A 25 9.78 10.99 16.66
N LYS A 26 10.46 11.58 15.67
CA LYS A 26 9.97 11.63 14.27
C LYS A 26 9.86 10.23 13.63
N GLU A 27 10.42 9.23 14.29
CA GLU A 27 10.37 7.82 13.91
C GLU A 27 8.94 7.28 13.85
N ASP A 28 8.06 7.68 14.78
CA ASP A 28 6.68 7.17 14.82
C ASP A 28 5.86 7.68 13.63
N GLU A 29 6.01 8.96 13.29
CA GLU A 29 5.37 9.56 12.10
C GLU A 29 5.96 9.01 10.80
N GLN A 30 7.27 8.82 10.73
CA GLN A 30 7.92 8.20 9.56
C GLN A 30 7.46 6.76 9.36
N LYS A 31 7.33 5.98 10.45
CA LYS A 31 6.86 4.59 10.41
C LYS A 31 5.37 4.51 10.07
N ALA A 32 4.56 5.47 10.51
CA ALA A 32 3.17 5.58 10.12
C ALA A 32 3.04 5.92 8.62
N ARG A 33 3.83 6.87 8.12
CA ARG A 33 3.88 7.21 6.68
C ARG A 33 4.35 6.03 5.83
N SER A 34 5.40 5.32 6.23
CA SER A 34 5.90 4.17 5.48
C SER A 34 4.89 3.03 5.43
N ARG A 35 4.20 2.74 6.54
CA ARG A 35 3.09 1.78 6.58
C ARG A 35 1.94 2.20 5.67
N PHE A 36 1.58 3.48 5.67
CA PHE A 36 0.53 4.01 4.81
C PHE A 36 0.88 3.88 3.32
N LEU A 37 2.13 4.20 2.95
CA LEU A 37 2.63 4.00 1.59
C LEU A 37 2.66 2.52 1.20
N ALA A 38 3.04 1.62 2.11
CA ALA A 38 2.99 0.18 1.87
C ALA A 38 1.56 -0.32 1.64
N MET A 39 0.59 0.17 2.42
CA MET A 39 -0.84 -0.14 2.22
C MET A 39 -1.35 0.33 0.87
N ILE A 40 -0.98 1.55 0.43
CA ILE A 40 -1.36 2.06 -0.89
C ILE A 40 -0.71 1.21 -1.99
N SER A 41 0.56 0.83 -1.84
CA SER A 41 1.25 -0.03 -2.80
C SER A 41 0.53 -1.36 -2.96
N LEU A 42 0.21 -2.03 -1.85
CA LEU A 42 -0.53 -3.29 -1.85
C LEU A 42 -1.92 -3.13 -2.47
N ALA A 43 -2.68 -2.10 -2.07
CA ALA A 43 -4.00 -1.84 -2.64
C ALA A 43 -3.94 -1.57 -4.15
N SER A 44 -2.91 -0.87 -4.61
CA SER A 44 -2.71 -0.58 -6.04
C SER A 44 -2.38 -1.87 -6.80
N GLU A 45 -1.47 -2.69 -6.28
CA GLU A 45 -1.09 -3.96 -6.89
C GLU A 45 -2.30 -4.91 -7.01
N LEU A 46 -3.07 -5.06 -5.94
CA LEU A 46 -4.31 -5.86 -5.95
C LEU A 46 -5.37 -5.26 -6.88
N GLY A 47 -5.52 -3.94 -6.89
CA GLY A 47 -6.45 -3.25 -7.79
C GLY A 47 -6.10 -3.48 -9.25
N PHE A 48 -4.81 -3.38 -9.61
CA PHE A 48 -4.33 -3.63 -10.97
C PHE A 48 -4.42 -5.10 -11.36
N SER A 49 -4.09 -6.03 -10.46
CA SER A 49 -4.12 -7.48 -10.76
C SER A 49 -5.51 -7.98 -11.14
N ILE A 50 -6.57 -7.36 -10.61
CA ILE A 50 -7.97 -7.63 -11.01
C ILE A 50 -8.41 -6.78 -12.20
N SER A 51 -8.09 -5.49 -12.19
CA SER A 51 -8.61 -4.54 -13.18
C SER A 51 -8.05 -4.81 -14.58
N LEU A 52 -6.77 -5.20 -14.71
CA LEU A 52 -6.15 -5.52 -16.01
C LEU A 52 -6.87 -6.65 -16.75
N PRO A 53 -7.06 -7.85 -16.17
CA PRO A 53 -7.72 -8.94 -16.88
C PRO A 53 -9.20 -8.67 -17.13
N ILE A 54 -9.90 -7.93 -16.26
CA ILE A 54 -11.29 -7.52 -16.51
C ILE A 54 -11.38 -6.53 -17.67
N ALA A 55 -10.61 -5.43 -17.61
CA ALA A 55 -10.63 -4.40 -18.65
C ALA A 55 -10.10 -4.96 -19.98
N GLY A 56 -9.02 -5.74 -19.94
CA GLY A 56 -8.48 -6.44 -21.10
C GLY A 56 -9.49 -7.42 -21.69
N GLY A 57 -10.16 -8.20 -20.84
CA GLY A 57 -11.23 -9.11 -21.25
C GLY A 57 -12.43 -8.39 -21.87
N ALA A 58 -12.83 -7.25 -21.31
CA ALA A 58 -13.91 -6.44 -21.85
C ALA A 58 -13.57 -5.86 -23.24
N LEU A 59 -12.38 -5.26 -23.38
CA LEU A 59 -11.93 -4.67 -24.64
C LEU A 59 -11.74 -5.74 -25.73
N LEU A 60 -11.07 -6.84 -25.40
CA LEU A 60 -10.89 -7.97 -26.33
C LEU A 60 -12.23 -8.61 -26.66
N GLY A 61 -13.09 -8.79 -25.65
CA GLY A 61 -14.41 -9.36 -25.80
C GLY A 61 -15.28 -8.55 -26.74
N GLN A 62 -15.30 -7.22 -26.58
CA GLN A 62 -16.05 -6.31 -27.45
C GLN A 62 -15.53 -6.37 -28.89
N PHE A 63 -14.22 -6.41 -29.07
CA PHE A 63 -13.61 -6.57 -30.40
C PHE A 63 -14.03 -7.89 -31.06
N LEU A 64 -14.05 -8.99 -30.31
CA LEU A 64 -14.48 -10.30 -30.80
C LEU A 64 -16.00 -10.32 -31.08
N ASP A 65 -16.82 -9.81 -30.18
CA ASP A 65 -18.28 -9.78 -30.35
C ASP A 65 -18.67 -9.00 -31.61
N ASN A 66 -18.02 -7.87 -31.87
CA ASN A 66 -18.20 -7.11 -33.11
C ASN A 66 -17.79 -7.90 -34.36
N LYS A 67 -16.70 -8.67 -34.29
CA LYS A 67 -16.20 -9.46 -35.42
C LYS A 67 -17.08 -10.68 -35.74
N PHE A 68 -17.64 -11.32 -34.72
CA PHE A 68 -18.46 -12.52 -34.87
C PHE A 68 -19.96 -12.24 -34.90
N SER A 69 -20.36 -10.96 -34.78
CA SER A 69 -21.77 -10.54 -34.62
C SER A 69 -22.48 -11.30 -33.50
N THR A 70 -21.72 -11.76 -32.51
CA THR A 70 -22.28 -12.31 -31.29
C THR A 70 -22.83 -11.14 -30.49
N SER A 71 -24.08 -11.27 -30.02
CA SER A 71 -24.53 -10.55 -28.81
C SER A 71 -23.45 -10.69 -27.72
N PRO A 72 -23.36 -9.79 -26.72
CA PRO A 72 -22.18 -9.58 -25.85
C PRO A 72 -21.79 -10.76 -24.93
N ARG A 73 -21.78 -11.97 -25.47
CA ARG A 73 -21.60 -13.26 -24.84
C ARG A 73 -20.12 -13.53 -24.68
N ILE A 74 -19.30 -13.20 -25.69
CA ILE A 74 -17.84 -13.33 -25.61
C ILE A 74 -17.32 -12.32 -24.59
N THR A 75 -17.79 -11.07 -24.66
CA THR A 75 -17.46 -10.02 -23.69
C THR A 75 -17.81 -10.42 -22.26
N LEU A 76 -19.04 -10.88 -22.00
CA LEU A 76 -19.43 -11.34 -20.67
C LEU A 76 -18.55 -12.50 -20.20
N SER A 77 -18.30 -13.49 -21.07
CA SER A 77 -17.49 -14.65 -20.72
C SER A 77 -16.05 -14.27 -20.38
N LEU A 78 -15.44 -13.36 -21.16
CA LEU A 78 -14.09 -12.87 -20.90
C LEU A 78 -14.00 -12.04 -19.63
N ILE A 79 -15.01 -11.22 -19.33
CA ILE A 79 -15.07 -10.46 -18.07
C ILE A 79 -15.19 -11.43 -16.88
N PHE A 80 -16.09 -12.41 -16.95
CA PHE A 80 -16.23 -13.43 -15.91
C PHE A 80 -14.94 -14.22 -15.71
N PHE A 81 -14.26 -14.57 -16.80
CA PHE A 81 -12.97 -15.25 -16.75
C PHE A 81 -11.88 -14.36 -16.12
N GLY A 82 -11.82 -13.09 -16.50
CA GLY A 82 -10.89 -12.13 -15.90
C GLY A 82 -11.16 -11.90 -14.40
N LEU A 83 -12.43 -11.88 -14.00
CA LEU A 83 -12.82 -11.82 -12.59
C LEU A 83 -12.39 -13.09 -11.84
N PHE A 84 -12.59 -14.26 -12.42
CA PHE A 84 -12.17 -15.54 -11.83
C PHE A 84 -10.65 -15.56 -11.60
N ILE A 85 -9.87 -15.15 -12.61
CA ILE A 85 -8.41 -15.01 -12.49
C ILE A 85 -8.05 -14.04 -11.36
N GLY A 86 -8.66 -12.86 -11.31
CA GLY A 86 -8.40 -11.87 -10.27
C GLY A 86 -8.64 -12.40 -8.87
N VAL A 87 -9.77 -13.09 -8.64
CA VAL A 87 -10.08 -13.71 -7.34
C VAL A 87 -9.10 -14.83 -7.00
N THR A 88 -8.76 -15.70 -7.96
CA THR A 88 -7.79 -16.78 -7.71
C THR A 88 -6.39 -16.25 -7.37
N ASN A 89 -5.99 -15.14 -7.98
CA ASN A 89 -4.71 -14.49 -7.68
C ASN A 89 -4.67 -13.98 -6.24
N ILE A 90 -5.72 -13.27 -5.80
CA ILE A 90 -5.86 -12.83 -4.41
C ILE A 90 -5.84 -14.01 -3.44
N TYR A 91 -6.59 -15.07 -3.75
CA TYR A 91 -6.62 -16.26 -2.93
C TYR A 91 -5.21 -16.87 -2.76
N PHE A 92 -4.42 -16.89 -3.84
CA PHE A 92 -3.05 -17.40 -3.80
C PHE A 92 -2.15 -16.52 -2.93
N ILE A 93 -2.22 -15.19 -3.09
CA ILE A 93 -1.45 -14.23 -2.28
C ILE A 93 -1.78 -14.39 -0.79
N MET A 94 -3.06 -14.49 -0.44
CA MET A 94 -3.48 -14.68 0.95
C MET A 94 -3.02 -16.03 1.51
N LYS A 95 -3.10 -17.10 0.72
CA LYS A 95 -2.65 -18.43 1.14
C LYS A 95 -1.14 -18.49 1.35
N GLU A 96 -0.36 -17.83 0.50
CA GLU A 96 1.10 -17.73 0.66
C GLU A 96 1.44 -16.99 1.96
N SER A 97 0.72 -15.91 2.28
CA SER A 97 0.92 -15.16 3.53
C SER A 97 0.50 -15.90 4.81
N GLU A 98 -0.24 -17.01 4.71
CA GLU A 98 -0.55 -17.87 5.87
C GLU A 98 0.50 -18.97 6.11
N GLN A 99 1.47 -19.17 5.20
CA GLN A 99 2.49 -20.22 5.32
C GLN A 99 3.88 -19.73 5.76
N GLU A 100 4.03 -18.44 6.07
CA GLU A 100 5.24 -17.82 6.63
C GLU A 100 5.02 -17.41 8.10
#